data_AF-A0A6P1KQ79-F1
#
_entry.id   AF-A0A6P1KQ79-F1
#
_cell.length_a   1.000
_cell.length_b   1.000
_cell.length_c   1.000
_cell.angle_alpha   90.00
_cell.angle_beta   90.00
_cell.angle_gamma   90.00
#
_symmetry.space_group_name_H-M   'P 1'
#
loop_
_entity.id
_entity.type
_entity.pdbx_description
1 polymer ?
#
loop_
_entity_poly.entity_id
_entity_poly.type
_entity_poly.pdbx_seq_one_letter_code
_entity_poly.pdbx_strand_id
1 'polypeptide(L)'
;MAYVELGLFKLFYVYDNSAKDLNQETESRWNLVEKAWELNINKNLIAVEFDQETKELFTHDTKHHRTNITTSRGALNGYQKSRCFYCFKEISISSVDDLLADVDHFFPHLLKPQVATAGCCRPVNVDGVWNLVLSCLECNRGENGKFAKVPSLELLERLHTRNEYLIGSHHPLRETLIMQTGNTERDRKYFLDKSYRFSKINLIHVWQPKAQGTSIF
;
A
#
# COMPACT_ATOMS: atom_id res chain seq x y z
N MET A 1 -16.86 0.89 37.36
CA MET A 1 -15.62 0.07 37.38
C MET A 1 -15.39 -0.64 36.04
N ALA A 2 -16.40 -1.23 35.38
CA ALA A 2 -16.25 -1.88 34.07
C ALA A 2 -15.74 -0.97 32.91
N TYR A 3 -16.11 0.32 32.87
CA TYR A 3 -15.65 1.25 31.83
C TYR A 3 -14.16 1.65 31.94
N VAL A 4 -13.60 1.61 33.15
CA VAL A 4 -12.18 1.95 33.39
C VAL A 4 -11.28 0.77 33.03
N GLU A 5 -11.70 -0.46 33.34
CA GLU A 5 -11.02 -1.68 32.90
C GLU A 5 -11.00 -1.82 31.37
N LEU A 6 -12.12 -1.58 30.68
CA LEU A 6 -12.18 -1.60 29.21
C LEU A 6 -11.23 -0.55 28.57
N GLY A 7 -11.08 0.61 29.19
CA GLY A 7 -10.17 1.67 28.71
C GLY A 7 -8.70 1.30 28.88
N LEU A 8 -8.32 0.73 30.02
CA LEU A 8 -6.95 0.25 30.28
C LEU A 8 -6.59 -0.93 29.37
N PHE A 9 -7.48 -1.91 29.21
CA PHE A 9 -7.25 -3.03 28.29
C PHE A 9 -7.07 -2.55 26.84
N LYS A 10 -7.88 -1.60 26.38
CA LYS A 10 -7.71 -1.00 25.05
C LYS A 10 -6.39 -0.26 24.92
N LEU A 11 -5.95 0.46 25.96
CA LEU A 11 -4.67 1.17 25.96
C LEU A 11 -3.47 0.21 25.90
N PHE A 12 -3.48 -0.85 26.71
CA PHE A 12 -2.45 -1.89 26.70
C PHE A 12 -2.44 -2.66 25.37
N TYR A 13 -3.61 -3.01 24.83
CA TYR A 13 -3.71 -3.68 23.52
C TYR A 13 -3.15 -2.81 22.38
N VAL A 14 -3.50 -1.52 22.36
CA VAL A 14 -2.99 -0.56 21.37
C VAL A 14 -1.47 -0.38 21.51
N TYR A 15 -0.95 -0.32 22.74
CA TYR A 15 0.48 -0.19 22.98
C TYR A 15 1.27 -1.44 22.56
N ASP A 16 0.81 -2.63 22.93
CA ASP A 16 1.46 -3.90 22.60
C ASP A 16 1.44 -4.17 21.09
N ASN A 17 0.32 -3.87 20.41
CA ASN A 17 0.25 -3.99 18.96
C ASN A 17 1.07 -2.92 18.24
N SER A 18 1.10 -1.69 18.76
CA SER A 18 2.00 -0.65 18.23
C SER A 18 3.46 -1.06 18.34
N ALA A 19 3.87 -1.73 19.41
CA ALA A 19 5.25 -2.18 19.58
C ALA A 19 5.61 -3.35 18.64
N LYS A 20 4.70 -4.31 18.46
CA LYS A 20 4.88 -5.44 17.54
C LYS A 20 4.90 -5.02 16.07
N ASP A 21 4.01 -4.11 15.69
CA ASP A 21 3.98 -3.55 14.34
C ASP A 21 5.27 -2.75 14.09
N LEU A 22 5.73 -1.94 15.05
CA LEU A 22 6.95 -1.13 14.91
C LEU A 22 8.20 -1.98 14.65
N ASN A 23 8.35 -3.13 15.32
CA ASN A 23 9.48 -4.03 15.07
C ASN A 23 9.44 -4.59 13.64
N GLN A 24 8.27 -5.05 13.19
CA GLN A 24 8.11 -5.58 11.82
C GLN A 24 8.28 -4.49 10.75
N GLU A 25 7.83 -3.27 11.02
CA GLU A 25 8.05 -2.10 10.16
C GLU A 25 9.54 -1.76 10.04
N THR A 26 10.22 -1.70 11.19
CA THR A 26 11.66 -1.42 11.27
C THR A 26 12.45 -2.45 10.49
N GLU A 27 12.18 -3.73 10.72
CA GLU A 27 12.81 -4.84 10.01
C GLU A 27 12.57 -4.77 8.50
N SER A 28 11.33 -4.50 8.08
CA SER A 28 10.99 -4.38 6.66
C SER A 28 11.73 -3.24 5.97
N ARG A 29 11.91 -2.11 6.67
CA ARG A 29 12.66 -0.97 6.16
C ARG A 29 14.16 -1.29 6.08
N TRP A 30 14.72 -1.96 7.08
CA TRP A 30 16.11 -2.41 7.06
C TRP A 30 16.37 -3.37 5.91
N ASN A 31 15.52 -4.38 5.70
CA ASN A 31 15.66 -5.32 4.58
C ASN A 31 15.66 -4.62 3.21
N LEU A 32 14.81 -3.60 3.02
CA LEU A 32 14.80 -2.80 1.80
C LEU A 32 16.14 -2.05 1.58
N VAL A 33 16.70 -1.49 2.64
CA VAL A 33 17.99 -0.76 2.59
C VAL A 33 19.15 -1.73 2.37
N GLU A 34 19.21 -2.82 3.12
CA GLU A 34 20.27 -3.82 3.02
C GLU A 34 20.30 -4.47 1.64
N LYS A 35 19.13 -4.82 1.09
CA LYS A 35 19.06 -5.37 -0.27
C LYS A 35 19.57 -4.39 -1.32
N ALA A 36 19.35 -3.09 -1.11
CA ALA A 36 19.90 -2.02 -1.95
C ALA A 36 21.43 -2.02 -1.97
N TRP A 37 22.04 -2.20 -0.80
CA TRP A 37 23.49 -2.29 -0.69
C TRP A 37 24.04 -3.60 -1.26
N GLU A 38 23.40 -4.73 -0.99
CA GLU A 38 23.81 -6.05 -1.46
C GLU A 38 23.91 -6.11 -2.99
N LEU A 39 22.90 -5.56 -3.68
CA LEU A 39 22.87 -5.61 -5.13
C LEU A 39 23.93 -4.70 -5.79
N ASN A 40 24.68 -3.90 -5.02
CA ASN A 40 25.58 -2.84 -5.49
C ASN A 40 24.91 -1.91 -6.52
N ILE A 41 23.58 -1.88 -6.49
CA ILE A 41 22.75 -0.97 -7.25
C ILE A 41 22.72 0.30 -6.42
N ASN A 42 22.75 1.47 -7.07
CA ASN A 42 22.46 2.71 -6.34
C ASN A 42 21.15 2.47 -5.59
N LYS A 43 21.11 2.69 -4.26
CA LYS A 43 19.91 2.48 -3.44
C LYS A 43 18.63 3.08 -4.04
N ASN A 44 18.80 4.03 -4.95
CA ASN A 44 17.77 4.68 -5.74
C ASN A 44 17.33 3.97 -7.04
N LEU A 45 17.76 2.74 -7.31
CA LEU A 45 17.52 2.05 -8.60
C LEU A 45 16.96 0.62 -8.44
N ILE A 46 16.58 0.18 -7.23
CA ILE A 46 15.87 -1.10 -7.11
C ILE A 46 14.46 -0.95 -7.66
N ALA A 47 14.18 -1.70 -8.73
CA ALA A 47 12.83 -1.97 -9.16
C ALA A 47 12.17 -2.95 -8.18
N VAL A 48 11.57 -2.42 -7.11
CA VAL A 48 10.79 -3.24 -6.17
C VAL A 48 9.45 -3.58 -6.80
N GLU A 49 9.16 -4.87 -6.83
CA GLU A 49 7.95 -5.48 -7.37
C GLU A 49 7.18 -6.19 -6.26
N PHE A 50 5.92 -6.51 -6.53
CA PHE A 50 5.01 -7.13 -5.58
C PHE A 50 4.54 -8.48 -6.09
N ASP A 51 4.58 -9.48 -5.22
CA ASP A 51 4.01 -10.81 -5.47
C ASP A 51 2.59 -10.87 -4.91
N GLN A 52 1.62 -11.06 -5.79
CA GLN A 52 0.21 -11.11 -5.43
C GLN A 52 -0.16 -12.37 -4.62
N GLU A 53 0.56 -13.48 -4.78
CA GLU A 53 0.32 -14.73 -4.07
C GLU A 53 0.93 -14.67 -2.66
N THR A 54 2.20 -14.31 -2.55
CA THR A 54 2.90 -14.31 -1.26
C THR A 54 2.70 -13.03 -0.45
N LYS A 55 2.23 -11.95 -1.10
CA LYS A 55 2.11 -10.60 -0.50
C LYS A 55 3.45 -10.02 -0.04
N GLU A 56 4.51 -10.40 -0.74
CA GLU A 56 5.87 -9.95 -0.49
C GLU A 56 6.33 -8.95 -1.55
N LEU A 57 7.26 -8.10 -1.15
CA LEU A 57 8.05 -7.29 -2.05
C LEU A 57 9.30 -8.07 -2.45
N PHE A 58 9.60 -8.06 -3.74
CA PHE A 58 10.77 -8.71 -4.30
C PHE A 58 11.50 -7.78 -5.28
N THR A 59 12.72 -8.15 -5.64
CA THR A 59 13.47 -7.54 -6.74
C THR A 59 14.16 -8.63 -7.54
N HIS A 60 14.65 -8.26 -8.71
CA HIS A 60 15.59 -9.06 -9.47
C HIS A 60 17.03 -8.64 -9.17
N ASP A 61 17.93 -9.61 -9.07
CA ASP A 61 19.37 -9.34 -8.99
C ASP A 61 19.96 -8.98 -10.38
N THR A 62 21.27 -8.74 -10.44
CA THR A 62 21.97 -8.42 -11.69
C THR A 62 21.97 -9.55 -12.72
N LYS A 63 21.60 -10.77 -12.32
CA LYS A 63 21.45 -11.96 -13.17
C LYS A 63 19.97 -12.28 -13.45
N HIS A 64 19.07 -11.38 -13.11
CA HIS A 64 17.61 -11.51 -13.24
C HIS A 64 16.96 -12.58 -12.35
N HIS A 65 17.65 -13.08 -11.32
CA HIS A 65 17.05 -13.98 -10.33
C HIS A 65 16.17 -13.20 -9.36
N ARG A 66 14.96 -13.73 -9.12
CA ARG A 66 14.04 -13.18 -8.13
C ARG A 66 14.62 -13.37 -6.72
N THR A 67 14.61 -12.30 -5.94
CA THR A 67 14.98 -12.29 -4.52
C THR A 67 13.89 -11.58 -3.73
N ASN A 68 13.29 -12.30 -2.77
CA ASN A 68 12.35 -11.71 -1.83
C ASN A 68 13.07 -10.73 -0.89
N ILE A 69 12.40 -9.64 -0.52
CA ILE A 69 12.96 -8.59 0.34
C ILE A 69 12.25 -8.57 1.70
N THR A 70 10.96 -8.32 1.69
CA THR A 70 10.14 -8.20 2.91
C THR A 70 8.65 -8.31 2.59
N THR A 71 7.80 -8.41 3.61
CA THR A 71 6.34 -8.37 3.45
C THR A 71 5.87 -6.97 3.03
N SER A 72 4.85 -6.89 2.18
CA SER A 72 4.26 -5.59 1.80
C SER A 72 3.57 -4.90 2.98
N ARG A 73 3.05 -5.67 3.94
CA ARG A 73 2.47 -5.14 5.17
C ARG A 73 3.48 -4.33 5.96
N GLY A 74 4.62 -4.92 6.33
CA GLY A 74 5.66 -4.23 7.08
C GLY A 74 6.23 -3.03 6.34
N ALA A 75 6.37 -3.11 5.02
CA ALA A 75 6.86 -1.99 4.21
C ALA A 75 5.87 -0.80 4.12
N LEU A 76 4.56 -1.04 4.16
CA LEU A 76 3.52 -0.02 4.00
C LEU A 76 2.98 0.52 5.32
N ASN A 77 2.99 -0.27 6.41
CA ASN A 77 2.25 0.06 7.63
C ASN A 77 2.70 1.34 8.31
N GLY A 78 4.02 1.57 8.41
CA GLY A 78 4.54 2.77 9.06
C GLY A 78 4.10 4.08 8.39
N TYR A 79 3.64 4.03 7.13
CA TYR A 79 3.08 5.19 6.42
C TYR A 79 1.58 5.32 6.58
N GLN A 80 0.89 4.23 6.89
CA GLN A 80 -0.53 4.22 7.22
C GLN A 80 -0.80 4.24 8.72
N LYS A 81 0.24 4.26 9.56
CA LYS A 81 0.16 4.43 11.02
C LYS A 81 -0.78 3.41 11.69
N SER A 82 -0.69 2.14 11.29
CA SER A 82 -1.59 1.06 11.74
C SER A 82 -3.08 1.40 11.58
N ARG A 83 -3.43 2.17 10.54
CA ARG A 83 -4.82 2.47 10.16
C ARG A 83 -5.14 1.96 8.76
N CYS A 84 -6.37 1.46 8.60
CA CYS A 84 -6.95 1.17 7.31
C CYS A 84 -6.95 2.44 6.45
N PHE A 85 -6.42 2.34 5.24
CA PHE A 85 -6.35 3.43 4.28
C PHE A 85 -7.72 4.06 3.97
N TYR A 86 -8.76 3.23 3.92
CA TYR A 86 -10.10 3.63 3.49
C TYR A 86 -10.92 4.28 4.62
N CYS A 87 -11.05 3.61 5.77
CA CYS A 87 -11.95 4.04 6.84
C CYS A 87 -11.24 4.51 8.12
N PHE A 88 -9.91 4.46 8.19
CA PHE A 88 -9.13 4.81 9.38
C PHE A 88 -9.35 3.94 10.63
N LYS A 89 -10.03 2.79 10.48
CA LYS A 89 -10.08 1.77 11.53
C LYS A 89 -8.66 1.27 11.84
N GLU A 90 -8.37 0.98 13.10
CA GLU A 90 -7.14 0.28 13.50
C GLU A 90 -6.97 -1.04 12.73
N ILE A 91 -5.74 -1.33 12.34
CA ILE A 91 -5.31 -2.58 11.71
C ILE A 91 -3.99 -3.02 12.36
N SER A 92 -3.66 -4.31 12.26
CA SER A 92 -2.35 -4.85 12.63
C SER A 92 -1.68 -5.45 11.39
N ILE A 93 -0.35 -5.59 11.44
CA ILE A 93 0.40 -6.38 10.46
C ILE A 93 0.87 -7.73 11.00
N SER A 94 0.60 -8.03 12.27
CA SER A 94 0.90 -9.32 12.88
C SER A 94 -0.05 -10.40 12.37
N SER A 95 0.50 -11.49 11.82
CA SER A 95 -0.26 -12.58 11.19
C SER A 95 -1.23 -13.32 12.11
N VAL A 96 -1.08 -13.17 13.42
CA VAL A 96 -1.90 -13.82 14.46
C VAL A 96 -2.95 -12.88 15.06
N ASP A 97 -3.01 -11.61 14.62
CA ASP A 97 -3.97 -10.63 15.13
C ASP A 97 -5.28 -10.66 14.33
N ASP A 98 -6.41 -10.57 15.02
CA ASP A 98 -7.74 -10.55 14.39
C ASP A 98 -7.97 -9.29 13.53
N LEU A 99 -7.21 -8.23 13.78
CA LEU A 99 -7.19 -6.98 13.00
C LEU A 99 -6.15 -7.01 11.88
N LEU A 100 -5.61 -8.19 11.51
CA LEU A 100 -4.64 -8.33 10.43
C LEU A 100 -5.14 -7.63 9.16
N ALA A 101 -4.33 -6.71 8.66
CA ALA A 101 -4.63 -5.94 7.48
C ALA A 101 -4.61 -6.80 6.22
N ASP A 102 -5.49 -6.48 5.29
CA ASP A 102 -5.38 -6.92 3.91
C ASP A 102 -4.49 -5.96 3.10
N VAL A 103 -3.69 -6.53 2.21
CA VAL A 103 -3.03 -5.78 1.13
C VAL A 103 -4.01 -5.72 -0.04
N ASP A 104 -4.53 -4.53 -0.31
CA ASP A 104 -5.48 -4.27 -1.39
C ASP A 104 -4.83 -3.42 -2.49
N HIS A 105 -5.32 -3.62 -3.71
CA HIS A 105 -5.02 -2.77 -4.86
C HIS A 105 -6.07 -1.68 -4.96
N PHE A 106 -5.68 -0.41 -4.80
CA PHE A 106 -6.57 0.73 -4.91
C PHE A 106 -7.37 0.71 -6.22
N PHE A 107 -6.67 0.58 -7.35
CA PHE A 107 -7.24 0.22 -8.63
C PHE A 107 -7.28 -1.30 -8.76
N PRO A 108 -8.46 -1.92 -8.93
CA PRO A 108 -8.59 -3.37 -8.81
C PRO A 108 -7.65 -4.17 -9.72
N HIS A 109 -6.99 -5.19 -9.15
CA HIS A 109 -6.08 -6.11 -9.86
C HIS A 109 -6.70 -6.75 -11.11
N LEU A 110 -8.01 -6.94 -11.13
CA LEU A 110 -8.74 -7.47 -12.29
C LEU A 110 -8.58 -6.64 -13.58
N LEU A 111 -8.15 -5.38 -13.47
CA LEU A 111 -7.86 -4.51 -14.62
C LEU A 111 -6.52 -4.83 -15.29
N LYS A 112 -5.67 -5.67 -14.67
CA LYS A 112 -4.32 -5.99 -15.14
C LYS A 112 -4.29 -6.47 -16.60
N PRO A 113 -5.18 -7.37 -17.07
CA PRO A 113 -5.22 -7.77 -18.48
C PRO A 113 -5.47 -6.59 -19.43
N GLN A 114 -6.44 -5.73 -19.11
CA GLN A 114 -6.82 -4.60 -19.96
C GLN A 114 -5.71 -3.55 -19.98
N VAL A 115 -5.10 -3.26 -18.82
CA VAL A 115 -4.01 -2.30 -18.67
C VAL A 115 -2.75 -2.75 -19.43
N ALA A 116 -2.45 -4.05 -19.41
CA ALA A 116 -1.31 -4.61 -20.15
C ALA A 116 -1.40 -4.34 -21.67
N THR A 117 -2.61 -4.25 -22.20
CA THR A 117 -2.88 -3.98 -23.62
C THR A 117 -3.21 -2.52 -23.94
N ALA A 118 -3.43 -1.67 -22.93
CA ALA A 118 -3.90 -0.29 -23.12
C ALA A 118 -2.77 0.74 -23.37
N GLY A 119 -1.51 0.35 -23.22
CA GLY A 119 -0.36 1.25 -23.34
C GLY A 119 0.25 1.28 -24.75
N CYS A 120 0.60 2.47 -25.24
CA CYS A 120 1.29 2.65 -26.52
C CYS A 120 2.82 2.51 -26.41
N CYS A 121 3.40 2.68 -25.21
CA CYS A 121 4.87 2.79 -25.03
C CYS A 121 5.44 2.03 -23.82
N ARG A 122 4.70 1.88 -22.71
CA ARG A 122 5.09 1.03 -21.57
C ARG A 122 3.83 0.50 -20.87
N PRO A 123 3.71 -0.81 -20.61
CA PRO A 123 2.63 -1.35 -19.80
C PRO A 123 2.65 -0.76 -18.39
N VAL A 124 1.49 -0.37 -17.87
CA VAL A 124 1.37 0.05 -16.47
C VAL A 124 1.33 -1.20 -15.58
N ASN A 125 2.20 -1.25 -14.59
CA ASN A 125 2.18 -2.33 -13.60
C ASN A 125 1.10 -2.05 -12.54
N VAL A 126 -0.01 -2.79 -12.61
CA VAL A 126 -1.11 -2.70 -11.63
C VAL A 126 -0.68 -3.18 -10.24
N ASP A 127 0.29 -4.09 -10.16
CA ASP A 127 0.89 -4.58 -8.91
C ASP A 127 1.95 -3.62 -8.35
N GLY A 128 2.09 -2.43 -8.93
CA GLY A 128 3.06 -1.44 -8.44
C GLY A 128 2.72 -0.97 -7.02
N VAL A 129 3.76 -0.70 -6.23
CA VAL A 129 3.66 -0.18 -4.85
C VAL A 129 2.74 1.05 -4.76
N TRP A 130 2.76 1.89 -5.79
CA TRP A 130 1.91 3.07 -5.92
C TRP A 130 0.41 2.77 -5.78
N ASN A 131 -0.01 1.55 -6.11
CA ASN A 131 -1.40 1.07 -6.12
C ASN A 131 -1.74 0.21 -4.90
N LEU A 132 -0.77 -0.15 -4.05
CA LEU A 132 -0.98 -1.02 -2.88
C LEU A 132 -1.32 -0.21 -1.64
N VAL A 133 -2.34 -0.64 -0.89
CA VAL A 133 -2.76 -0.05 0.40
C VAL A 133 -3.07 -1.12 1.42
N LEU A 134 -2.92 -0.80 2.71
CA LEU A 134 -3.40 -1.66 3.80
C LEU A 134 -4.83 -1.31 4.16
N SER A 135 -5.67 -2.32 4.31
CA SER A 135 -7.10 -2.16 4.53
C SER A 135 -7.61 -3.11 5.60
N CYS A 136 -8.67 -2.73 6.32
CA CYS A 136 -9.37 -3.68 7.17
C CYS A 136 -10.22 -4.63 6.30
N LEU A 137 -10.55 -5.79 6.86
CA LEU A 137 -11.33 -6.83 6.19
C LEU A 137 -12.65 -6.30 5.64
N GLU A 138 -13.36 -5.44 6.39
CA GLU A 138 -14.67 -4.91 5.99
C GLU A 138 -14.60 -3.92 4.83
N CYS A 139 -13.48 -3.20 4.69
CA CYS A 139 -13.29 -2.29 3.56
C CYS A 139 -12.88 -3.04 2.30
N ASN A 140 -12.02 -4.05 2.43
CA ASN A 140 -11.52 -4.79 1.27
C ASN A 140 -12.53 -5.83 0.75
N ARG A 141 -13.17 -6.57 1.67
CA ARG A 141 -13.98 -7.76 1.41
C ARG A 141 -15.47 -7.50 1.64
N GLY A 142 -16.29 -8.47 1.22
CA GLY A 142 -17.74 -8.49 1.47
C GLY A 142 -18.54 -7.61 0.52
N GLU A 143 -19.87 -7.75 0.57
CA GLU A 143 -20.83 -7.10 -0.33
C GLU A 143 -20.74 -5.55 -0.28
N ASN A 144 -20.54 -5.02 0.93
CA ASN A 144 -20.39 -3.59 1.18
C ASN A 144 -18.95 -3.09 1.06
N GLY A 145 -17.99 -3.98 0.85
CA GLY A 145 -16.59 -3.63 0.64
C GLY A 145 -16.32 -3.09 -0.76
N LYS A 146 -15.06 -2.70 -0.97
CA LYS A 146 -14.52 -2.23 -2.23
C LYS A 146 -14.54 -3.34 -3.27
N PHE A 147 -13.93 -4.49 -2.98
CA PHE A 147 -13.75 -5.58 -3.93
C PHE A 147 -13.22 -5.06 -5.29
N ALA A 148 -14.03 -5.21 -6.34
CA ALA A 148 -13.76 -4.77 -7.71
C ALA A 148 -14.24 -3.33 -8.03
N LYS A 149 -14.78 -2.59 -7.05
CA LYS A 149 -15.31 -1.23 -7.27
C LYS A 149 -14.17 -0.22 -7.31
N VAL A 150 -14.37 0.87 -8.05
CA VAL A 150 -13.42 1.98 -8.13
C VAL A 150 -13.59 2.87 -6.90
N PRO A 151 -12.55 3.18 -6.13
CA PRO A 151 -12.67 4.15 -5.04
C PRO A 151 -13.16 5.53 -5.51
N SER A 152 -13.65 6.35 -4.59
CA SER A 152 -14.05 7.73 -4.91
C SER A 152 -12.86 8.63 -5.29
N LEU A 153 -13.15 9.81 -5.83
CA LEU A 153 -12.14 10.84 -6.07
C LEU A 153 -11.49 11.35 -4.77
N GLU A 154 -12.22 11.38 -3.65
CA GLU A 154 -11.66 11.74 -2.35
C GLU A 154 -10.58 10.74 -1.91
N LEU A 155 -10.83 9.43 -2.12
CA LEU A 155 -9.86 8.39 -1.84
C LEU A 155 -8.68 8.42 -2.83
N LEU A 156 -8.90 8.87 -4.07
CA LEU A 156 -7.82 9.08 -5.05
C LEU A 156 -6.88 10.21 -4.60
N GLU A 157 -7.43 11.34 -4.17
CA GLU A 157 -6.63 12.44 -3.64
C GLU A 157 -5.87 12.00 -2.38
N ARG A 158 -6.49 11.19 -1.52
CA ARG A 158 -5.79 10.58 -0.37
C ARG A 158 -4.64 9.66 -0.82
N LEU A 159 -4.84 8.86 -1.86
CA LEU A 159 -3.78 7.98 -2.40
C LEU A 159 -2.61 8.81 -2.90
N HIS A 160 -2.91 9.88 -3.65
CA HIS A 160 -1.93 10.85 -4.11
C HIS A 160 -1.14 11.44 -2.92
N THR A 161 -1.81 12.04 -1.94
CA THR A 161 -1.17 12.60 -0.74
C THR A 161 -0.29 11.59 -0.02
N ARG A 162 -0.76 10.34 0.17
CA ARG A 162 0.02 9.27 0.80
C ARG A 162 1.27 8.92 0.00
N ASN A 163 1.15 8.80 -1.32
CA ASN A 163 2.28 8.48 -2.20
C ASN A 163 3.31 9.62 -2.22
N GLU A 164 2.86 10.88 -2.27
CA GLU A 164 3.75 12.04 -2.19
C GLU A 164 4.47 12.14 -0.84
N TYR A 165 3.77 11.83 0.26
CA TYR A 165 4.38 11.76 1.58
C TYR A 165 5.49 10.69 1.65
N LEU A 166 5.26 9.49 1.11
CA LEU A 166 6.26 8.42 0.99
C LEU A 166 7.50 8.86 0.19
N ILE A 167 7.29 9.64 -0.88
CA ILE A 167 8.36 10.16 -1.72
C ILE A 167 9.15 11.26 -0.99
N GLY A 168 8.46 12.15 -0.28
CA GLY A 168 9.07 13.26 0.46
C GLY A 168 9.85 12.83 1.70
N SER A 169 9.51 11.69 2.31
CA SER A 169 10.10 11.23 3.57
C SER A 169 11.39 10.40 3.43
N HIS A 170 12.00 10.33 2.24
CA HIS A 170 13.17 9.48 1.95
C HIS A 170 12.98 7.99 2.29
N HIS A 171 11.76 7.47 2.15
CA HIS A 171 11.51 6.04 2.32
C HIS A 171 12.31 5.20 1.30
N PRO A 172 12.76 3.97 1.62
CA PRO A 172 13.41 3.11 0.64
C PRO A 172 12.59 2.82 -0.63
N LEU A 173 11.24 2.93 -0.56
CA LEU A 173 10.37 2.79 -1.74
C LEU A 173 10.18 4.08 -2.55
N ARG A 174 10.77 5.21 -2.13
CA ARG A 174 10.66 6.51 -2.80
C ARG A 174 10.94 6.40 -4.30
N GLU A 175 12.04 5.76 -4.64
CA GLU A 175 12.56 5.74 -6.00
C GLU A 175 11.78 4.74 -6.85
N THR A 176 11.30 3.67 -6.24
CA THR A 176 10.30 2.78 -6.83
C THR A 176 9.03 3.55 -7.20
N LEU A 177 8.50 4.39 -6.31
CA LEU A 177 7.30 5.19 -6.61
C LEU A 177 7.55 6.19 -7.73
N ILE A 178 8.67 6.91 -7.71
CA ILE A 178 9.06 7.85 -8.77
C ILE A 178 9.17 7.13 -10.12
N MET A 179 9.87 5.99 -10.16
CA MET A 179 10.03 5.19 -11.38
C MET A 179 8.69 4.66 -11.91
N GLN A 180 7.77 4.26 -11.01
CA GLN A 180 6.48 3.70 -11.38
C GLN A 180 5.46 4.75 -11.84
N THR A 181 5.55 5.98 -11.34
CA THR A 181 4.46 6.98 -11.49
C THR A 181 4.87 8.29 -12.15
N GLY A 182 6.16 8.66 -12.14
CA GLY A 182 6.66 9.89 -12.77
C GLY A 182 7.66 10.70 -11.93
N ASN A 183 8.48 11.49 -12.62
CA ASN A 183 9.59 12.25 -12.01
C ASN A 183 9.10 13.45 -11.19
N THR A 184 8.06 14.14 -11.65
CA THR A 184 7.48 15.29 -10.95
C THR A 184 6.15 14.93 -10.30
N GLU A 185 5.76 15.61 -9.22
CA GLU A 185 4.44 15.44 -8.59
C GLU A 185 3.31 15.62 -9.62
N ARG A 186 3.46 16.58 -10.54
CA ARG A 186 2.53 16.78 -11.65
C ARG A 186 2.38 15.54 -12.53
N ASP A 187 3.49 14.89 -12.89
CA ASP A 187 3.45 13.65 -13.69
C ASP A 187 2.75 12.52 -12.93
N ARG A 188 3.03 12.40 -11.63
CA ARG A 188 2.45 11.38 -10.75
C ARG A 188 0.95 11.58 -10.55
N LYS A 189 0.50 12.82 -10.31
CA LYS A 189 -0.93 13.15 -10.26
C LYS A 189 -1.61 12.84 -11.59
N TYR A 190 -1.01 13.26 -12.70
CA TYR A 190 -1.54 12.96 -14.03
C TYR A 190 -1.63 11.44 -14.32
N PHE A 191 -0.64 10.67 -13.87
CA PHE A 191 -0.64 9.21 -13.95
C PHE A 191 -1.80 8.60 -13.16
N LEU A 192 -2.04 9.05 -11.92
CA LEU A 192 -3.17 8.61 -11.10
C LEU A 192 -4.51 8.99 -11.72
N ASP A 193 -4.66 10.22 -12.24
CA ASP A 193 -5.88 10.69 -12.90
C ASP A 193 -6.20 9.86 -14.15
N LYS A 194 -5.18 9.53 -14.95
CA LYS A 194 -5.34 8.62 -16.10
C LYS A 194 -5.78 7.23 -15.68
N SER A 195 -5.13 6.68 -14.65
CA SER A 195 -5.47 5.36 -14.09
C SER A 195 -6.90 5.33 -13.56
N TYR A 196 -7.34 6.42 -12.95
CA TYR A 196 -8.70 6.60 -12.48
C TYR A 196 -9.73 6.61 -13.61
N ARG A 197 -9.50 7.43 -14.64
CA ARG A 197 -10.38 7.50 -15.82
C ARG A 197 -10.47 6.15 -16.52
N PHE A 198 -9.34 5.48 -16.70
CA PHE A 198 -9.31 4.14 -17.28
C PHE A 198 -10.14 3.15 -16.44
N SER A 199 -9.95 3.14 -15.12
CA SER A 199 -10.69 2.28 -14.20
C SER A 199 -12.19 2.57 -14.27
N LYS A 200 -12.59 3.86 -14.28
CA LYS A 200 -14.00 4.27 -14.37
C LYS A 200 -14.70 3.89 -15.67
N ILE A 201 -13.97 3.87 -16.79
CA ILE A 201 -14.51 3.44 -18.08
C ILE A 201 -14.75 1.92 -18.09
N ASN A 202 -13.84 1.16 -17.48
CA ASN A 202 -13.90 -0.30 -17.45
C ASN A 202 -14.73 -0.86 -16.29
N LEU A 203 -14.93 -0.08 -15.23
CA LEU A 203 -15.64 -0.45 -14.01
C LEU A 203 -16.66 0.62 -13.62
N ILE A 204 -17.92 0.22 -13.58
CA ILE A 204 -19.05 1.14 -13.54
C ILE A 204 -19.27 1.69 -12.11
N HIS A 205 -18.98 0.90 -11.07
CA HIS A 205 -19.33 1.22 -9.69
C HIS A 205 -18.23 2.01 -8.96
N VAL A 206 -18.62 3.13 -8.34
CA VAL A 206 -17.78 3.90 -7.40
C VAL A 206 -18.07 3.43 -5.98
N TRP A 207 -17.05 3.41 -5.12
CA TRP A 207 -17.15 2.99 -3.72
C TRP A 207 -16.46 3.96 -2.76
N GLN A 208 -17.06 4.10 -1.57
CA GLN A 208 -16.56 4.87 -0.43
C GLN A 208 -17.03 4.18 0.86
N PRO A 209 -16.16 3.97 1.86
CA PRO A 209 -16.59 3.47 3.16
C PRO A 209 -17.17 4.59 4.03
N LYS A 210 -17.84 4.22 5.12
CA LYS A 210 -18.03 5.14 6.25
C LYS A 210 -16.73 5.22 7.04
N ALA A 211 -16.29 6.43 7.39
CA ALA A 211 -15.13 6.63 8.26
C ALA A 211 -15.41 6.05 9.67
N GLN A 212 -14.38 5.41 10.24
CA GLN A 212 -14.41 4.75 11.55
C GLN A 212 -13.27 5.22 12.47
N GLY A 213 -12.49 6.21 12.03
CA GLY A 213 -11.40 6.81 12.80
C GLY A 213 -11.04 8.19 12.28
N THR A 214 -10.05 8.82 12.90
CA THR A 214 -9.56 10.15 12.52
C THR A 214 -8.75 10.08 11.23
N SER A 215 -8.91 11.06 10.34
CA SER A 215 -8.08 11.16 9.15
C SER A 215 -6.60 11.30 9.53
N ILE A 216 -5.73 10.57 8.84
CA ILE A 216 -4.28 10.57 9.05
C ILE A 216 -3.48 11.14 7.87
N PHE A 217 -4.19 11.50 6.79
CA PHE A 217 -3.72 12.15 5.58
C PHE A 217 -4.67 13.29 5.21
#